data_AF-A0A2V5TTW5-F1
#
_entry.id   AF-A0A2V5TTW5-F1
#
_cell.length_a   1.000
_cell.length_b   1.000
_cell.length_c   1.000
_cell.angle_alpha   90.00
_cell.angle_beta   90.00
_cell.angle_gamma   90.00
#
_symmetry.space_group_name_H-M   'P 1'
#
loop_
_entity.id
_entity.type
_entity.pdbx_description
1 polymer ?
#
loop_
_entity_poly.entity_id
_entity_poly.type
_entity_poly.pdbx_seq_one_letter_code
_entity_poly.pdbx_strand_id
1 'polypeptide(L)'
;MNKEEIFSTWAPEGSPWSRWAKPVLFAYLESALSRIPITEAASDVSWSPPPNEKIALVLDLPGAEGVLAGVALAARGYRPVPLYNAVPLPVGEPLLDPLTNRAVAAVNVLPIISALRQGAEQLVQLNLPFDAPPAFLLDANRRGDGRKMEPDEFDNRSISFTTDFPSANFLGAHGIQRVMLVQKNSLDPQSDLAHSLRRWRDGGLKLERLRLDPPSRPESLEVARPSWYGAMFQRALSSIGLRRSGSGGFGAWVPESSAGG
;
A
#
# COMPACT_ATOMS: atom_id res chain seq x y z
N MET A 1 -21.59 -5.04 7.28
CA MET A 1 -20.94 -5.56 6.06
C MET A 1 -20.00 -6.70 6.42
N ASN A 2 -20.06 -7.83 5.72
CA ASN A 2 -19.08 -8.92 5.80
C ASN A 2 -17.79 -8.56 5.04
N LYS A 3 -16.76 -9.42 5.05
CA LYS A 3 -15.45 -9.11 4.45
C LYS A 3 -15.52 -9.00 2.92
N GLU A 4 -16.35 -9.80 2.26
CA GLU A 4 -16.56 -9.78 0.81
C GLU A 4 -17.26 -8.48 0.37
N GLU A 5 -18.28 -8.04 1.09
CA GLU A 5 -18.98 -6.76 0.89
C GLU A 5 -18.05 -5.56 1.12
N ILE A 6 -17.24 -5.62 2.18
CA ILE A 6 -16.22 -4.61 2.45
C ILE A 6 -15.23 -4.56 1.28
N PHE A 7 -14.66 -5.70 0.85
CA PHE A 7 -13.73 -5.73 -0.28
C PHE A 7 -14.38 -5.19 -1.57
N SER A 8 -15.61 -5.58 -1.86
CA SER A 8 -16.35 -5.15 -3.06
C SER A 8 -16.62 -3.64 -3.07
N THR A 9 -16.67 -3.00 -1.90
CA THR A 9 -16.80 -1.53 -1.78
C THR A 9 -15.51 -0.82 -2.20
N TRP A 10 -14.35 -1.39 -1.86
CA TRP A 10 -13.04 -0.87 -2.28
C TRP A 10 -12.69 -1.23 -3.72
N ALA A 11 -13.17 -2.38 -4.20
CA ALA A 11 -12.87 -2.94 -5.51
C ALA A 11 -14.16 -3.27 -6.30
N PRO A 12 -15.01 -2.28 -6.62
CA PRO A 12 -16.27 -2.54 -7.30
C PRO A 12 -16.04 -3.07 -8.72
N GLU A 13 -16.80 -4.08 -9.15
CA GLU A 13 -16.59 -4.79 -10.42
C GLU A 13 -16.54 -3.88 -11.65
N GLY A 14 -17.35 -2.80 -11.65
CA GLY A 14 -17.40 -1.84 -12.76
C GLY A 14 -16.16 -0.95 -12.91
N SER A 15 -15.29 -0.84 -11.89
CA SER A 15 -14.12 0.01 -11.96
C SER A 15 -12.94 -0.70 -12.64
N PRO A 16 -12.26 -0.08 -13.63
CA PRO A 16 -11.10 -0.68 -14.29
C PRO A 16 -9.92 -0.91 -13.32
N TRP A 17 -9.92 -0.25 -12.16
CA TRP A 17 -8.86 -0.29 -11.18
C TRP A 17 -8.99 -1.46 -10.18
N SER A 18 -10.18 -2.06 -10.06
CA SER A 18 -10.48 -3.09 -9.06
C SER A 18 -9.59 -4.32 -9.16
N ARG A 19 -9.12 -4.66 -10.37
CA ARG A 19 -8.18 -5.77 -10.62
C ARG A 19 -6.82 -5.61 -9.93
N TRP A 20 -6.48 -4.40 -9.49
CA TRP A 20 -5.22 -4.11 -8.83
C TRP A 20 -5.34 -4.14 -7.31
N ALA A 21 -6.55 -4.01 -6.76
CA ALA A 21 -6.78 -4.05 -5.33
C ALA A 21 -6.37 -5.40 -4.73
N LYS A 22 -5.60 -5.37 -3.64
CA LYS A 22 -5.09 -6.57 -2.97
C LYS A 22 -6.09 -7.05 -1.91
N PRO A 23 -6.55 -8.32 -1.97
CA PRO A 23 -7.52 -8.85 -1.00
C PRO A 23 -6.89 -9.24 0.34
N VAL A 24 -5.55 -9.14 0.48
CA VAL A 24 -4.79 -9.72 1.59
C VAL A 24 -5.32 -9.28 2.95
N LEU A 25 -5.34 -7.97 3.24
CA LEU A 25 -5.81 -7.49 4.54
C LEU A 25 -7.33 -7.67 4.74
N PHE A 26 -8.11 -7.75 3.65
CA PHE A 26 -9.56 -7.98 3.72
C PHE A 26 -9.89 -9.38 4.25
N ALA A 27 -9.05 -10.38 3.95
CA ALA A 27 -9.20 -11.73 4.47
C ALA A 27 -9.15 -11.81 6.01
N TYR A 28 -8.59 -10.79 6.67
CA TYR A 28 -8.42 -10.74 8.13
C TYR A 28 -9.41 -9.80 8.83
N LEU A 29 -10.41 -9.28 8.12
CA LEU A 29 -11.41 -8.37 8.68
C LEU A 29 -12.28 -9.01 9.76
N GLU A 30 -12.41 -10.33 9.82
CA GLU A 30 -13.22 -11.00 10.85
C GLU A 30 -12.54 -11.07 12.21
N SER A 31 -11.24 -10.73 12.31
CA SER A 31 -10.53 -10.64 13.58
C SER A 31 -11.11 -9.54 14.47
N ALA A 32 -11.20 -9.79 15.78
CA ALA A 32 -11.59 -8.80 16.78
C ALA A 32 -10.71 -7.53 16.72
N LEU A 33 -9.47 -7.68 16.25
CA LEU A 33 -8.50 -6.60 16.07
C LEU A 33 -8.90 -5.61 14.95
N SER A 34 -9.81 -5.99 14.04
CA SER A 34 -10.32 -5.09 12.99
C SER A 34 -11.29 -4.01 13.49
N ARG A 35 -11.68 -4.08 14.77
CA ARG A 35 -12.65 -3.16 15.38
C ARG A 35 -12.00 -2.13 16.30
N ILE A 36 -10.67 -2.07 16.34
CA ILE A 36 -9.95 -1.07 17.10
C ILE A 36 -10.28 0.32 16.50
N PRO A 37 -10.82 1.26 17.30
CA PRO A 37 -11.08 2.62 16.84
C PRO A 37 -9.80 3.27 16.34
N ILE A 38 -9.91 4.00 15.24
CA ILE A 38 -8.80 4.79 14.70
C ILE A 38 -8.87 6.13 15.41
N THR A 39 -7.76 6.55 15.98
CA THR A 39 -7.67 7.82 16.73
C THR A 39 -7.14 8.96 15.87
N GLU A 40 -6.57 8.61 14.71
CA GLU A 40 -6.02 9.52 13.73
C GLU A 40 -7.13 10.37 13.10
N ALA A 41 -6.89 11.68 13.06
CA ALA A 41 -7.82 12.63 12.47
C ALA A 41 -7.97 12.41 10.95
N ALA A 42 -9.08 12.88 10.40
CA ALA A 42 -9.28 12.89 8.95
C ALA A 42 -8.11 13.62 8.25
N SER A 43 -7.58 13.01 7.20
CA SER A 43 -6.45 13.57 6.45
C SER A 43 -6.88 14.81 5.65
N ASP A 44 -6.13 15.90 5.77
CA ASP A 44 -6.27 17.02 4.83
C ASP A 44 -5.74 16.63 3.45
N VAL A 45 -6.62 16.70 2.46
CA VAL A 45 -6.36 16.38 1.05
C VAL A 45 -6.60 17.59 0.16
N SER A 46 -6.57 18.81 0.72
CA SER A 46 -6.69 20.08 0.01
C SER A 46 -5.64 20.25 -1.10
N TRP A 47 -4.47 19.62 -0.94
CA TRP A 47 -3.38 19.56 -1.91
C TRP A 47 -3.70 18.75 -3.17
N SER A 48 -4.74 17.91 -3.14
CA SER A 48 -5.02 16.99 -4.24
C SER A 48 -5.52 17.72 -5.49
N PRO A 49 -5.01 17.35 -6.68
CA PRO A 49 -5.51 17.90 -7.94
C PRO A 49 -7.02 17.66 -8.12
N PRO A 50 -7.69 18.47 -8.95
CA PRO A 50 -9.04 18.17 -9.40
C PRO A 50 -9.12 16.81 -10.13
N PRO A 51 -10.10 15.92 -9.82
CA PRO A 51 -10.20 14.61 -10.47
C PRO A 51 -10.43 14.66 -11.99
N ASN A 52 -10.96 15.75 -12.52
CA ASN A 52 -11.16 15.94 -13.96
C ASN A 52 -9.84 16.07 -14.74
N GLU A 53 -8.72 16.38 -14.05
CA GLU A 53 -7.37 16.33 -14.65
C GLU A 53 -6.88 14.89 -14.88
N LYS A 54 -7.61 13.87 -14.40
CA LYS A 54 -7.29 12.43 -14.56
C LYS A 54 -5.83 12.11 -14.18
N ILE A 55 -5.36 12.64 -13.06
CA ILE A 55 -4.04 12.31 -12.50
C ILE A 55 -4.17 11.06 -11.63
N ALA A 56 -3.30 10.06 -11.80
CA ALA A 56 -3.23 8.96 -10.84
C ALA A 56 -2.43 9.38 -9.60
N LEU A 57 -2.92 9.04 -8.42
CA LEU A 57 -2.20 9.27 -7.17
C LEU A 57 -1.58 7.96 -6.68
N VAL A 58 -0.37 8.02 -6.16
CA VAL A 58 0.27 6.93 -5.41
C VAL A 58 0.52 7.43 -4.00
N LEU A 59 -0.26 6.97 -3.04
CA LEU A 59 -0.11 7.33 -1.64
C LEU A 59 0.81 6.29 -0.98
N ASP A 60 2.03 6.69 -0.69
CA ASP A 60 3.02 5.91 0.06
C ASP A 60 3.10 6.52 1.47
N LEU A 61 2.05 6.26 2.27
CA LEU A 61 1.82 6.86 3.58
C LEU A 61 1.85 5.78 4.68
N PRO A 62 2.30 6.11 5.90
CA PRO A 62 2.50 5.10 6.94
C PRO A 62 1.17 4.63 7.55
N GLY A 63 1.03 3.31 7.72
CA GLY A 63 -0.07 2.71 8.47
C GLY A 63 -1.45 3.11 7.94
N ALA A 64 -2.34 3.52 8.85
CA ALA A 64 -3.71 3.88 8.50
C ALA A 64 -3.84 5.18 7.69
N GLU A 65 -2.81 6.05 7.69
CA GLU A 65 -2.88 7.37 7.06
C GLU A 65 -3.17 7.29 5.56
N GLY A 66 -2.63 6.28 4.87
CA GLY A 66 -2.91 6.03 3.45
C GLY A 66 -4.38 5.71 3.19
N VAL A 67 -5.01 4.93 4.08
CA VAL A 67 -6.43 4.58 3.98
C VAL A 67 -7.30 5.81 4.23
N LEU A 68 -7.01 6.58 5.29
CA LEU A 68 -7.75 7.79 5.64
C LEU A 68 -7.67 8.84 4.54
N ALA A 69 -6.48 9.08 3.99
CA ALA A 69 -6.30 9.95 2.83
C ALA A 69 -7.05 9.44 1.61
N GLY A 70 -7.05 8.12 1.36
CA GLY A 70 -7.82 7.49 0.29
C GLY A 70 -9.32 7.73 0.39
N VAL A 71 -9.90 7.65 1.60
CA VAL A 71 -11.32 7.95 1.84
C VAL A 71 -11.62 9.45 1.70
N ALA A 72 -10.73 10.33 2.17
CA ALA A 72 -10.90 11.76 1.98
C ALA A 72 -10.81 12.16 0.49
N LEU A 73 -9.92 11.52 -0.27
CA LEU A 73 -9.82 11.67 -1.73
C LEU A 73 -11.04 11.11 -2.45
N ALA A 74 -11.64 10.02 -1.95
CA ALA A 74 -12.90 9.49 -2.44
C ALA A 74 -14.01 10.54 -2.36
N ALA A 75 -14.13 11.25 -1.23
CA ALA A 75 -15.10 12.35 -1.12
C ALA A 75 -14.86 13.48 -2.15
N ARG A 76 -13.64 13.60 -2.69
CA ARG A 76 -13.29 14.54 -3.76
C ARG A 76 -13.45 13.98 -5.17
N GLY A 77 -13.76 12.70 -5.34
CA GLY A 77 -13.99 12.07 -6.66
C GLY A 77 -12.85 11.18 -7.18
N TYR A 78 -11.90 10.77 -6.33
CA TYR A 78 -10.91 9.74 -6.67
C TYR A 78 -11.39 8.33 -6.31
N ARG A 79 -10.88 7.31 -7.00
CA ARG A 79 -11.10 5.90 -6.63
C ARG A 79 -9.92 5.39 -5.80
N PRO A 80 -10.06 5.15 -4.49
CA PRO A 80 -9.00 4.51 -3.73
C PRO A 80 -8.82 3.05 -4.15
N VAL A 81 -7.56 2.59 -4.24
CA VAL A 81 -7.18 1.24 -4.67
C VAL A 81 -6.18 0.68 -3.66
N PRO A 82 -6.60 -0.15 -2.69
CA PRO A 82 -5.72 -0.70 -1.67
C PRO A 82 -4.70 -1.69 -2.24
N LEU A 83 -3.40 -1.47 -2.01
CA LEU A 83 -2.31 -2.35 -2.46
C LEU A 83 -1.54 -3.02 -1.30
N TYR A 84 -2.12 -3.05 -0.11
CA TYR A 84 -1.48 -3.61 1.08
C TYR A 84 -1.31 -5.13 0.96
N ASN A 85 -0.10 -5.63 1.17
CA ASN A 85 0.27 -7.02 0.89
C ASN A 85 0.98 -7.75 2.06
N ALA A 86 1.20 -7.06 3.18
CA ALA A 86 1.63 -7.67 4.43
C ALA A 86 0.45 -8.39 5.10
N VAL A 87 0.69 -9.54 5.74
CA VAL A 87 -0.33 -10.20 6.59
C VAL A 87 -0.15 -9.79 8.06
N PRO A 88 -1.22 -9.76 8.87
CA PRO A 88 -1.09 -9.55 10.31
C PRO A 88 -0.43 -10.75 10.99
N LEU A 89 -0.04 -10.55 12.25
CA LEU A 89 0.30 -11.65 13.15
C LEU A 89 -0.84 -12.68 13.21
N PRO A 90 -0.52 -13.97 13.36
CA PRO A 90 -1.52 -14.99 13.65
C PRO A 90 -2.37 -14.64 14.86
N VAL A 91 -3.64 -15.04 14.84
CA VAL A 91 -4.57 -14.78 15.94
C VAL A 91 -4.09 -15.50 17.20
N GLY A 92 -4.06 -14.78 18.32
CA GLY A 92 -3.63 -15.30 19.62
C GLY A 92 -2.18 -14.97 19.98
N GLU A 93 -1.40 -14.45 19.04
CA GLU A 93 -0.01 -14.06 19.27
C GLU A 93 0.09 -12.68 19.93
N PRO A 94 1.06 -12.47 20.84
CA PRO A 94 1.26 -11.18 21.47
C PRO A 94 1.78 -10.16 20.45
N LEU A 95 1.28 -8.92 20.51
CA LEU A 95 1.76 -7.84 19.64
C LEU A 95 3.17 -7.36 20.04
N LEU A 96 3.47 -7.46 21.34
CA LEU A 96 4.74 -7.09 21.94
C LEU A 96 5.34 -8.31 22.62
N ASP A 97 6.64 -8.51 22.45
CA ASP A 97 7.40 -9.46 23.22
C ASP A 97 7.40 -9.04 24.70
N PRO A 98 7.00 -9.93 25.64
CA PRO A 98 6.80 -9.57 27.04
C PRO A 98 8.10 -9.26 27.80
N LEU A 99 9.26 -9.69 27.29
CA LEU A 99 10.56 -9.50 27.94
C LEU A 99 11.23 -8.20 27.48
N THR A 100 11.09 -7.87 26.21
CA THR A 100 11.76 -6.75 25.54
C THR A 100 10.84 -5.58 25.27
N ASN A 101 9.53 -5.78 25.38
CA ASN A 101 8.47 -4.83 25.01
C ASN A 101 8.58 -4.35 23.55
N ARG A 102 9.21 -5.14 22.67
CA ARG A 102 9.38 -4.85 21.25
C ARG A 102 8.25 -5.45 20.43
N ALA A 103 7.93 -4.82 19.30
CA ALA A 103 6.94 -5.37 18.37
C ALA A 103 7.42 -6.71 17.81
N VAL A 104 6.57 -7.74 17.93
CA VAL A 104 6.85 -9.10 17.42
C VAL A 104 6.82 -9.12 15.89
N ALA A 105 5.93 -8.32 15.28
CA ALA A 105 5.87 -8.18 13.84
C ALA A 105 6.73 -7.01 13.33
N ALA A 106 7.33 -7.21 12.15
CA ALA A 106 8.08 -6.17 11.46
C ALA A 106 7.23 -4.95 11.05
N VAL A 107 5.95 -5.17 10.72
CA VAL A 107 5.01 -4.15 10.26
C VAL A 107 3.68 -4.28 11.01
N ASN A 108 3.24 -3.19 11.65
CA ASN A 108 1.94 -3.15 12.31
C ASN A 108 0.83 -2.79 11.32
N VAL A 109 0.09 -3.80 10.84
CA VAL A 109 -0.99 -3.64 9.87
C VAL A 109 -2.39 -3.51 10.51
N LEU A 110 -2.51 -3.65 11.84
CA LEU A 110 -3.83 -3.63 12.49
C LEU A 110 -4.57 -2.29 12.30
N PRO A 111 -3.92 -1.12 12.43
CA PRO A 111 -4.58 0.15 12.13
C PRO A 111 -5.09 0.23 10.68
N ILE A 112 -4.37 -0.38 9.73
CA ILE A 112 -4.77 -0.42 8.32
C ILE A 112 -6.06 -1.25 8.15
N ILE A 113 -6.14 -2.42 8.80
CA ILE A 113 -7.33 -3.29 8.75
C ILE A 113 -8.54 -2.55 9.32
N SER A 114 -8.40 -1.90 10.48
CA SER A 114 -9.46 -1.07 11.06
C SER A 114 -9.89 0.05 10.11
N ALA A 115 -8.93 0.70 9.44
CA ALA A 115 -9.20 1.79 8.50
C ALA A 115 -9.94 1.31 7.25
N LEU A 116 -9.60 0.12 6.73
CA LEU A 116 -10.30 -0.45 5.57
C LEU A 116 -11.75 -0.77 5.90
N ARG A 117 -12.03 -1.27 7.12
CA ARG A 117 -13.40 -1.52 7.59
C ARG A 117 -14.20 -0.22 7.68
N GLN A 118 -13.71 0.75 8.46
CA GLN A 118 -14.39 2.02 8.68
C GLN A 118 -14.52 2.83 7.37
N GLY A 119 -13.49 2.79 6.53
CA GLY A 119 -13.51 3.46 5.23
C GLY A 119 -14.55 2.87 4.29
N ALA A 120 -14.82 1.56 4.31
CA ALA A 120 -15.89 0.97 3.50
C ALA A 120 -17.28 1.50 3.89
N GLU A 121 -17.54 1.70 5.18
CA GLU A 121 -18.79 2.29 5.67
C GLU A 121 -18.98 3.72 5.16
N GLN A 122 -17.89 4.48 4.98
CA GLN A 122 -17.93 5.82 4.40
C GLN A 122 -18.06 5.77 2.88
N LEU A 123 -17.30 4.91 2.20
CA LEU A 123 -17.29 4.78 0.75
C LEU A 123 -18.65 4.36 0.19
N VAL A 124 -19.42 3.52 0.89
CA VAL A 124 -20.75 3.09 0.42
C VAL A 124 -21.75 4.25 0.34
N GLN A 125 -21.51 5.32 1.10
CA GLN A 125 -22.33 6.54 1.06
C GLN A 125 -21.93 7.47 -0.10
N LEU A 126 -20.82 7.18 -0.79
CA LEU A 126 -20.31 7.98 -1.89
C LEU A 126 -20.68 7.35 -3.23
N ASN A 127 -21.36 8.13 -4.09
CA ASN A 127 -21.67 7.70 -5.45
C ASN A 127 -20.50 8.03 -6.40
N LEU A 128 -19.42 7.27 -6.31
CA LEU A 128 -18.23 7.49 -7.13
C LEU A 128 -18.38 6.92 -8.55
N PRO A 129 -18.03 7.69 -9.60
CA PRO A 129 -17.92 7.16 -10.96
C PRO A 129 -16.96 5.96 -11.02
N PHE A 130 -17.30 4.95 -11.81
CA PHE A 130 -16.44 3.77 -11.95
C PHE A 130 -15.09 4.11 -12.59
N ASP A 131 -15.04 5.12 -13.46
CA ASP A 131 -13.86 5.61 -14.17
C ASP A 131 -13.14 6.77 -13.43
N ALA A 132 -13.52 7.08 -12.19
CA ALA A 132 -12.81 8.05 -11.34
C ALA A 132 -11.31 7.75 -11.31
N PRO A 133 -10.42 8.76 -11.35
CA PRO A 133 -8.98 8.53 -11.37
C PRO A 133 -8.51 7.76 -10.12
N PRO A 134 -7.52 6.85 -10.24
CA PRO A 134 -7.13 6.00 -9.14
C PRO A 134 -6.24 6.74 -8.13
N ALA A 135 -6.42 6.41 -6.86
CA ALA A 135 -5.48 6.67 -5.77
C ALA A 135 -5.00 5.33 -5.21
N PHE A 136 -3.81 4.89 -5.65
CA PHE A 136 -3.20 3.64 -5.20
C PHE A 136 -2.64 3.82 -3.79
N LEU A 137 -3.02 2.95 -2.86
CA LEU A 137 -2.68 3.07 -1.44
C LEU A 137 -1.65 2.02 -1.04
N LEU A 138 -0.47 2.46 -0.61
CA LEU A 138 0.60 1.63 -0.10
C LEU A 138 0.95 2.07 1.33
N ASP A 139 1.39 1.10 2.13
CA ASP A 139 1.98 1.40 3.44
C ASP A 139 3.45 1.77 3.28
N ALA A 140 3.83 2.96 3.71
CA ALA A 140 5.23 3.39 3.74
C ALA A 140 6.09 2.52 4.66
N ASN A 141 5.49 1.91 5.70
CA ASN A 141 6.19 1.06 6.64
C ASN A 141 6.37 -0.38 6.14
N ARG A 142 5.87 -0.72 4.94
CA ARG A 142 5.80 -2.10 4.43
C ARG A 142 7.13 -2.84 4.41
N ARG A 143 8.26 -2.14 4.34
CA ARG A 143 9.61 -2.74 4.32
C ARG A 143 10.23 -2.89 5.71
N GLY A 144 9.49 -2.54 6.76
CA GLY A 144 10.00 -2.41 8.13
C GLY A 144 10.99 -1.26 8.26
N ASP A 145 11.68 -1.21 9.39
CA ASP A 145 12.70 -0.21 9.73
C ASP A 145 14.12 -0.58 9.25
N GLY A 146 14.23 -1.63 8.42
CA GLY A 146 15.50 -2.14 7.92
C GLY A 146 16.26 -3.03 8.91
N ARG A 147 15.72 -3.29 10.11
CA ARG A 147 16.34 -4.21 11.07
C ARG A 147 16.37 -5.65 10.56
N LYS A 148 17.34 -6.42 11.07
CA LYS A 148 17.32 -7.87 10.95
C LYS A 148 16.23 -8.42 11.88
N MET A 149 15.47 -9.38 11.38
CA MET A 149 14.50 -10.11 12.18
C MET A 149 15.22 -11.26 12.88
N GLU A 150 14.95 -11.44 14.17
CA GLU A 150 15.47 -12.49 15.04
C GLU A 150 14.51 -13.70 15.06
N PRO A 151 14.96 -14.89 15.51
CA PRO A 151 14.08 -16.02 15.77
C PRO A 151 12.88 -15.61 16.65
N ASP A 152 11.74 -16.26 16.41
CA ASP A 152 10.45 -15.98 17.08
C ASP A 152 9.86 -14.58 16.83
N GLU A 153 10.43 -13.81 15.89
CA GLU A 153 9.77 -12.64 15.35
C GLU A 153 9.03 -12.97 14.04
N PHE A 154 8.00 -12.18 13.76
CA PHE A 154 7.16 -12.35 12.58
C PHE A 154 7.55 -11.36 11.47
N ASP A 155 8.13 -11.89 10.40
CA ASP A 155 8.53 -11.08 9.25
C ASP A 155 7.39 -10.99 8.23
N ASN A 156 6.58 -9.93 8.36
CA ASN A 156 5.52 -9.57 7.42
C ASN A 156 5.88 -8.39 6.52
N ARG A 157 7.18 -8.12 6.34
CA ARG A 157 7.61 -7.11 5.38
C ARG A 157 7.15 -7.49 3.98
N SER A 158 6.77 -6.51 3.18
CA SER A 158 6.34 -6.70 1.80
C SER A 158 7.04 -5.74 0.86
N ILE A 159 7.02 -6.10 -0.42
CA ILE A 159 7.63 -5.36 -1.53
C ILE A 159 6.55 -5.07 -2.55
N SER A 160 6.60 -3.86 -3.11
CA SER A 160 5.80 -3.49 -4.27
C SER A 160 6.44 -3.98 -5.56
N PHE A 161 5.68 -4.69 -6.38
CA PHE A 161 6.11 -5.16 -7.69
C PHE A 161 5.52 -4.30 -8.82
N THR A 162 6.19 -4.31 -9.97
CA THR A 162 5.69 -3.65 -11.18
C THR A 162 4.36 -4.23 -11.68
N THR A 163 4.02 -5.45 -11.28
CA THR A 163 2.77 -6.14 -11.61
C THR A 163 1.64 -5.84 -10.63
N ASP A 164 1.91 -5.12 -9.54
CA ASP A 164 0.87 -4.69 -8.61
C ASP A 164 0.11 -3.45 -9.11
N PHE A 165 0.58 -2.87 -10.20
CA PHE A 165 0.04 -1.66 -10.81
C PHE A 165 -0.34 -1.89 -12.27
N PRO A 166 -1.27 -1.08 -12.81
CA PRO A 166 -1.47 -1.00 -14.26
C PRO A 166 -0.21 -0.54 -14.98
N SER A 167 -0.05 -0.96 -16.23
CA SER A 167 1.02 -0.46 -17.09
C SER A 167 0.79 1.00 -17.49
N ALA A 168 1.84 1.67 -17.97
CA ALA A 168 1.73 3.04 -18.51
C ALA A 168 0.70 3.12 -19.64
N ASN A 169 0.72 2.13 -20.55
CA ASN A 169 -0.24 2.05 -21.65
C ASN A 169 -1.68 1.88 -21.15
N PHE A 170 -1.88 1.08 -20.10
CA PHE A 170 -3.20 0.92 -19.50
C PHE A 170 -3.70 2.23 -18.89
N LEU A 171 -2.87 2.92 -18.10
CA LEU A 171 -3.20 4.23 -17.55
C LEU A 171 -3.51 5.26 -18.66
N GLY A 172 -2.67 5.31 -19.70
CA GLY A 172 -2.85 6.19 -20.85
C GLY A 172 -4.14 5.91 -21.64
N ALA A 173 -4.51 4.65 -21.83
CA ALA A 173 -5.78 4.26 -22.46
C ALA A 173 -7.01 4.73 -21.67
N HIS A 174 -6.85 5.00 -20.38
CA HIS A 174 -7.86 5.57 -19.50
C HIS A 174 -7.67 7.09 -19.26
N GLY A 175 -6.91 7.77 -20.12
CA GLY A 175 -6.74 9.22 -20.11
C GLY A 175 -5.75 9.74 -19.07
N ILE A 176 -5.03 8.87 -18.37
CA ILE A 176 -4.07 9.26 -17.34
C ILE A 176 -2.70 9.44 -17.98
N GLN A 177 -2.18 10.68 -17.95
CA GLN A 177 -0.85 11.03 -18.47
C GLN A 177 0.13 11.48 -17.38
N ARG A 178 -0.39 11.73 -16.17
CA ARG A 178 0.35 12.24 -15.01
C ARG A 178 0.11 11.34 -13.82
N VAL A 179 1.16 11.12 -13.04
CA VAL A 179 1.12 10.41 -11.76
C VAL A 179 1.78 11.26 -10.69
N MET A 180 1.14 11.41 -9.54
CA MET A 180 1.70 12.09 -8.38
C MET A 180 1.97 11.09 -7.26
N LEU A 181 3.25 10.94 -6.89
CA LEU A 181 3.68 10.23 -5.68
C LEU A 181 3.50 11.14 -4.48
N VAL A 182 2.78 10.67 -3.47
CA VAL A 182 2.51 11.40 -2.24
C VAL A 182 3.11 10.63 -1.07
N GLN A 183 4.02 11.27 -0.34
CA GLN A 183 4.74 10.70 0.78
C GLN A 183 4.64 11.61 2.00
N LYS A 184 4.74 11.04 3.21
CA LYS A 184 4.69 11.83 4.44
C LYS A 184 5.96 12.66 4.61
N ASN A 185 7.10 11.98 4.76
CA ASN A 185 8.37 12.60 5.17
C ASN A 185 9.49 12.50 4.11
N SER A 186 9.26 11.76 3.02
CA SER A 186 10.27 11.52 1.97
C SER A 186 9.95 12.30 0.70
N LEU A 187 10.99 12.56 -0.09
CA LEU A 187 10.88 13.05 -1.47
C LEU A 187 11.33 11.99 -2.50
N ASP A 188 11.94 10.90 -2.02
CA ASP A 188 12.41 9.81 -2.85
C ASP A 188 11.52 8.58 -2.64
N PRO A 189 11.11 7.90 -3.72
CA PRO A 189 10.37 6.66 -3.61
C PRO A 189 11.25 5.58 -2.98
N GLN A 190 10.63 4.69 -2.21
CA GLN A 190 11.30 3.48 -1.77
C GLN A 190 11.76 2.65 -2.97
N SER A 191 12.88 1.94 -2.83
CA SER A 191 13.53 1.29 -3.98
C SER A 191 12.64 0.29 -4.70
N ASP A 192 11.70 -0.37 -4.01
CA ASP A 192 10.73 -1.28 -4.62
C ASP A 192 9.73 -0.54 -5.53
N LEU A 193 9.14 0.55 -5.03
CA LEU A 193 8.20 1.40 -5.76
C LEU A 193 8.87 2.13 -6.93
N ALA A 194 10.15 2.50 -6.79
CA ALA A 194 10.92 3.17 -7.82
C ALA A 194 10.92 2.41 -9.16
N HIS A 195 10.84 1.08 -9.16
CA HIS A 195 10.75 0.28 -10.40
C HIS A 195 9.45 0.50 -11.17
N SER A 196 8.32 0.54 -10.46
CA SER A 196 7.00 0.78 -11.05
C SER A 196 6.94 2.20 -11.63
N LEU A 197 7.40 3.19 -10.85
CA LEU A 197 7.48 4.59 -11.30
C LEU A 197 8.40 4.73 -12.51
N ARG A 198 9.56 4.07 -12.51
CA ARG A 198 10.47 4.08 -13.65
C ARG A 198 9.83 3.52 -14.92
N ARG A 199 9.08 2.41 -14.82
CA ARG A 199 8.34 1.84 -15.96
C ARG A 199 7.26 2.77 -16.48
N TRP A 200 6.56 3.47 -15.60
CA TRP A 200 5.59 4.49 -15.99
C TRP A 200 6.21 5.64 -16.76
N ARG A 201 7.35 6.14 -16.28
CA ARG A 201 8.10 7.18 -16.98
C ARG A 201 8.63 6.71 -18.32
N ASP A 202 9.24 5.52 -18.40
CA ASP A 202 9.70 4.94 -19.66
C ASP A 202 8.54 4.73 -20.66
N GLY A 203 7.33 4.50 -20.15
CA GLY A 203 6.08 4.43 -20.92
C GLY A 203 5.43 5.78 -21.20
N GLY A 204 6.10 6.90 -20.93
CA GLY A 204 5.68 8.26 -21.31
C GLY A 204 4.84 9.01 -20.27
N LEU A 205 4.60 8.45 -19.08
CA LEU A 205 3.88 9.18 -18.02
C LEU A 205 4.79 10.23 -17.37
N LYS A 206 4.22 11.41 -17.11
CA LYS A 206 4.86 12.46 -16.32
C LYS A 206 4.72 12.12 -14.84
N LEU A 207 5.83 12.18 -14.10
CA LEU A 207 5.83 11.91 -12.67
C LEU A 207 6.03 13.20 -11.88
N GLU A 208 5.24 13.34 -10.83
CA GLU A 208 5.33 14.38 -9.83
C GLU A 208 5.48 13.75 -8.44
N ARG A 209 6.06 14.49 -7.50
CA ARG A 209 6.14 14.12 -6.08
C ARG A 209 5.59 15.22 -5.20
N LEU A 210 5.03 14.83 -4.07
CA LEU A 210 4.53 15.72 -3.03
C LEU A 210 4.90 15.15 -1.66
N ARG A 211 5.50 15.97 -0.80
CA ARG A 211 5.74 15.66 0.61
C ARG A 211 4.70 16.38 1.47
N LEU A 212 4.08 15.65 2.41
CA LEU A 212 3.06 16.22 3.29
C LEU A 212 3.64 16.85 4.55
N ASP A 213 4.80 16.39 5.01
CA ASP A 213 5.44 16.88 6.24
C ASP A 213 6.98 16.96 6.11
N PRO A 214 7.56 18.18 6.14
CA PRO A 214 6.85 19.45 6.04
C PRO A 214 6.16 19.58 4.67
N PRO A 215 4.99 20.26 4.59
CA PRO A 215 4.24 20.40 3.34
C PRO A 215 5.09 21.02 2.22
N SER A 216 5.09 20.39 1.05
CA SER A 216 5.74 20.88 -0.15
C SER A 216 4.74 21.23 -1.25
N ARG A 217 5.21 21.85 -2.33
CA ARG A 217 4.47 21.91 -3.59
C ARG A 217 4.74 20.65 -4.41
N PRO A 218 3.84 20.27 -5.34
CA PRO A 218 4.15 19.24 -6.32
C PRO A 218 5.36 19.63 -7.17
N GLU A 219 6.32 18.72 -7.30
CA GLU A 219 7.53 18.88 -8.10
C GLU A 219 7.69 17.74 -9.09
N SER A 220 8.39 17.96 -10.21
CA SER A 220 8.72 16.87 -11.12
C SER A 220 9.61 15.82 -10.44
N LEU A 221 9.27 14.54 -10.62
CA LEU A 221 10.01 13.42 -10.06
C LEU A 221 10.87 12.75 -11.13
N GLU A 222 12.18 12.86 -10.95
CA GLU A 222 13.19 12.16 -11.74
C GLU A 222 13.53 10.81 -11.09
N VAL A 223 13.02 9.72 -11.65
CA VAL A 223 13.38 8.37 -11.19
C VAL A 223 14.61 7.86 -11.94
N ALA A 224 15.74 7.78 -11.22
CA ALA A 224 16.97 7.20 -11.74
C ALA A 224 16.73 5.77 -12.25
N ARG A 225 17.43 5.38 -13.32
CA ARG A 225 17.32 4.01 -13.84
C ARG A 225 18.12 3.09 -12.92
N PRO A 226 17.50 2.11 -12.25
CA PRO A 226 18.26 1.16 -11.43
C PRO A 226 19.26 0.39 -12.30
N SER A 227 20.46 0.13 -11.80
CA SER A 227 21.55 -0.51 -12.57
C SER A 227 21.23 -1.92 -13.09
N TRP A 228 20.21 -2.58 -12.50
CA TRP A 228 19.74 -3.92 -12.84
C TRP A 228 18.36 -3.93 -13.51
N TYR A 229 17.85 -2.77 -13.92
CA TYR A 229 16.55 -2.60 -14.56
C TYR A 229 16.48 -3.33 -15.91
N GLY A 230 15.68 -4.40 -15.97
CA GLY A 230 15.46 -5.22 -17.16
C GLY A 230 16.02 -6.65 -17.07
N ALA A 231 16.97 -6.91 -16.17
CA ALA A 231 17.56 -8.24 -15.97
C ALA A 231 17.24 -8.79 -14.57
N MET A 232 16.60 -9.97 -14.51
CA MET A 232 16.55 -10.86 -13.33
C MET A 232 16.11 -10.29 -11.96
N PHE A 233 15.39 -9.16 -11.87
CA PHE A 233 14.82 -8.73 -10.58
C PHE A 233 13.93 -9.79 -9.94
N GLN A 234 13.13 -10.50 -10.76
CA GLN A 234 12.29 -11.60 -10.28
C GLN A 234 13.09 -12.75 -9.65
N ARG A 235 14.35 -13.00 -10.09
CA ARG A 235 15.23 -14.04 -9.54
C ARG A 235 15.99 -13.59 -8.30
N ALA A 236 16.34 -12.30 -8.20
CA ALA A 236 16.95 -11.73 -6.99
C ALA A 236 15.93 -11.62 -5.83
N LEU A 237 14.63 -11.48 -6.14
CA LEU A 237 13.56 -11.44 -5.14
C LEU A 237 13.25 -12.80 -4.52
N SER A 238 13.43 -13.92 -5.26
CA SER A 238 13.36 -15.26 -4.68
C SER A 238 14.49 -15.57 -3.69
N SER A 239 15.53 -14.73 -3.64
CA SER A 239 16.65 -14.83 -2.70
C SER A 239 16.61 -13.81 -1.55
N ILE A 240 15.66 -12.87 -1.55
CA ILE A 240 15.43 -11.98 -0.40
C ILE A 240 14.48 -12.74 0.53
N GLY A 241 14.87 -12.94 1.79
CA GLY A 241 14.22 -13.81 2.78
C GLY A 241 12.78 -13.47 3.19
N LEU A 242 12.03 -12.75 2.36
CA LEU A 242 10.60 -12.53 2.51
C LEU A 242 9.84 -13.82 2.24
N ARG A 243 9.06 -14.24 3.24
CA ARG A 243 8.29 -15.48 3.19
C ARG A 243 6.84 -15.17 2.88
N ARG A 244 6.25 -15.97 1.99
CA ARG A 244 4.82 -15.87 1.66
C ARG A 244 4.00 -16.70 2.64
N SER A 245 2.85 -16.18 3.04
CA SER A 245 1.84 -16.93 3.76
C SER A 245 1.04 -17.82 2.78
N GLY A 246 0.32 -18.82 3.30
CA GLY A 246 -0.61 -19.64 2.50
C GLY A 246 -1.76 -18.85 1.85
N SER A 247 -2.01 -17.62 2.29
CA SER A 247 -3.02 -16.70 1.75
C SER A 247 -2.51 -15.80 0.61
N GLY A 248 -1.24 -15.95 0.19
CA GLY A 248 -0.65 -15.21 -0.94
C GLY A 248 -0.04 -13.84 -0.61
N GLY A 249 -0.18 -13.36 0.63
CA GLY A 249 0.51 -12.18 1.16
C GLY A 249 1.89 -12.51 1.75
N PHE A 250 2.56 -11.51 2.32
CA PHE A 250 3.86 -11.67 2.98
C PHE A 250 3.74 -11.77 4.50
N GLY A 251 4.31 -12.82 5.08
CA GLY A 251 4.34 -13.07 6.52
C GLY A 251 4.70 -14.51 6.86
N ALA A 252 5.74 -14.68 7.66
CA ALA A 252 6.04 -15.94 8.34
C ALA A 252 6.94 -15.71 9.57
N TRP A 253 6.97 -16.69 10.45
CA TRP A 253 7.95 -16.74 11.54
C TRP A 253 9.37 -16.94 11.01
N VAL A 254 10.32 -16.25 11.64
CA VAL A 254 11.75 -16.51 11.49
C VAL A 254 12.09 -17.78 12.25
N PRO A 255 12.70 -18.80 11.61
CA PRO A 255 12.98 -20.06 12.27
C PRO A 255 14.22 -19.92 13.16
N GLU A 256 14.27 -20.69 14.23
CA GLU A 256 15.55 -20.95 14.89
C GLU A 256 16.50 -21.59 13.89
N SER A 257 17.73 -21.07 13.80
CA SER A 257 18.78 -21.73 13.03
C SER A 257 19.04 -23.09 13.65
N SER A 258 18.60 -24.15 12.98
CA SER A 258 18.93 -25.52 13.38
C SER A 258 20.46 -25.62 13.37
N ALA A 259 21.07 -25.76 14.55
CA ALA A 259 22.44 -26.19 14.66
C ALA A 259 22.51 -27.61 14.05
N GLY A 260 22.92 -27.69 12.78
CA GLY A 260 23.21 -28.96 12.13
C GLY A 260 24.38 -29.62 12.86
N GLY A 261 24.13 -30.78 13.45
CA GLY A 261 25.16 -31.74 13.86
C GLY A 261 25.66 -32.56 12.68
#